data_AF-A0A850SMT9-F1
#
_entry.id   AF-A0A850SMT9-F1
#
_cell.length_a   1.000
_cell.length_b   1.000
_cell.length_c   1.000
_cell.angle_alpha   90.00
_cell.angle_beta   90.00
_cell.angle_gamma   90.00
#
_symmetry.space_group_name_H-M   'P 1'
#
loop_
_entity.id
_entity.type
_entity.pdbx_description
1 polymer ?
#
loop_
_entity_poly.entity_id
_entity_poly.type
_entity_poly.pdbx_seq_one_letter_code
_entity_poly.pdbx_strand_id
1 'polypeptide(L)' 'MSDVVNLNRFRKKKRAKAAEAQSAENRAKFGRTKGEKQRDKQERARVDRLTQGRKLDPGASED' A
#
# COMPACT_ATOMS: atom_id res chain seq x y z
N MET A 1 -42.39 -15.95 18.04
CA MET A 1 -41.80 -15.22 16.89
C MET A 1 -40.30 -15.25 17.10
N SER A 2 -39.57 -16.11 16.39
CA SER A 2 -38.12 -16.25 16.58
C SER A 2 -37.39 -15.28 15.66
N ASP A 3 -36.59 -14.38 16.21
CA ASP A 3 -35.71 -13.50 15.44
C ASP A 3 -34.60 -14.32 14.76
N VAL A 4 -34.75 -14.54 13.46
CA VAL A 4 -33.73 -15.22 12.66
C VAL A 4 -32.59 -14.24 12.41
N VAL A 5 -31.54 -14.32 13.22
CA VAL A 5 -30.38 -13.45 13.09
C VAL A 5 -29.47 -13.95 11.98
N ASN A 6 -29.20 -13.11 10.97
CA ASN A 6 -28.31 -13.49 9.87
C ASN A 6 -26.83 -13.49 10.34
N LEU A 7 -26.33 -14.69 10.64
CA LEU A 7 -24.96 -14.90 11.12
C LEU A 7 -23.89 -14.45 10.12
N ASN A 8 -24.18 -14.51 8.81
CA ASN A 8 -23.23 -14.06 7.77
C ASN A 8 -23.02 -12.55 7.85
N ARG A 9 -24.10 -11.76 8.02
CA ARG A 9 -24.00 -10.30 8.21
C ARG A 9 -23.22 -9.97 9.48
N PHE A 10 -23.46 -10.69 10.58
CA PHE A 10 -22.72 -10.50 11.82
C PHE A 10 -21.22 -10.77 11.65
N ARG A 11 -20.85 -11.90 11.04
CA ARG A 11 -19.46 -12.26 10.75
C ARG A 11 -18.77 -11.22 9.85
N LYS A 12 -19.46 -10.73 8.81
CA LYS A 12 -18.94 -9.65 7.95
C LYS A 12 -18.66 -8.37 8.74
N LYS A 13 -19.62 -7.94 9.58
CA LYS A 13 -19.43 -6.76 10.45
C LYS A 13 -18.24 -6.93 11.40
N LYS A 14 -18.09 -8.12 12.02
CA LYS A 14 -16.95 -8.41 12.90
C LYS A 14 -15.62 -8.33 12.16
N ARG A 15 -15.53 -8.90 10.95
CA ARG A 15 -14.32 -8.82 10.10
C ARG A 15 -13.98 -7.38 9.69
N ALA A 16 -15.00 -6.59 9.34
CA ALA A 16 -14.80 -5.18 8.97
C ALA A 16 -14.22 -4.38 10.16
N LYS A 17 -14.78 -4.53 11.37
CA LYS A 17 -14.25 -3.88 12.58
C LYS A 17 -12.81 -4.29 12.89
N ALA A 18 -12.48 -5.57 12.75
CA ALA A 18 -11.11 -6.06 12.97
C ALA A 18 -10.11 -5.45 11.96
N ALA A 19 -10.49 -5.34 10.68
CA ALA A 19 -9.67 -4.72 9.66
C ALA A 19 -9.44 -3.22 9.93
N GLU A 20 -10.44 -2.51 10.44
CA GLU A 20 -10.34 -1.11 10.83
C GLU A 20 -9.37 -0.90 12.00
N ALA A 21 -9.48 -1.74 13.04
CA ALA A 21 -8.56 -1.72 14.19
C ALA A 21 -7.12 -1.97 13.74
N GLN A 22 -6.89 -2.98 12.89
CA GLN A 22 -5.57 -3.27 12.34
C GLN A 22 -5.03 -2.09 11.51
N SER A 23 -5.90 -1.40 10.75
CA SER A 23 -5.53 -0.21 9.99
C SER A 23 -5.13 0.96 10.90
N ALA A 24 -5.84 1.16 12.01
CA ALA A 24 -5.48 2.15 13.03
C ALA A 24 -4.14 1.81 13.69
N GLU A 25 -3.93 0.56 14.07
CA GLU A 25 -2.64 0.10 14.61
C GLU A 25 -1.49 0.29 13.61
N ASN A 26 -1.70 -0.04 12.34
CA ASN A 26 -0.67 0.14 11.32
C ASN A 26 -0.33 1.63 11.10
N ARG A 27 -1.31 2.52 11.20
CA ARG A 27 -1.09 3.98 11.18
C ARG A 27 -0.26 4.42 12.38
N ALA A 28 -0.57 3.95 13.58
CA ALA A 28 0.19 4.27 14.79
C ALA A 28 1.62 3.69 14.78
N LYS A 29 1.78 2.42 14.37
CA LYS A 29 3.07 1.70 14.38
C LYS A 29 4.03 2.18 13.30
N PHE A 30 3.53 2.44 12.10
CA PHE A 30 4.40 2.70 10.94
C PHE A 30 4.31 4.13 10.41
N GLY A 31 3.36 4.94 10.91
CA GLY A 31 3.14 6.32 10.48
C GLY A 31 2.65 6.48 9.05
N ARG A 32 2.61 5.40 8.25
CA ARG A 32 2.27 5.40 6.82
C ARG A 32 1.29 4.29 6.49
N THR A 33 0.24 4.64 5.77
CA THR A 33 -0.76 3.74 5.22
C THR A 33 -0.20 2.92 4.05
N LYS A 34 -0.87 1.82 3.71
CA LYS A 34 -0.53 1.01 2.52
C LYS A 34 -0.56 1.83 1.23
N GLY A 35 -1.53 2.76 1.12
CA GLY A 35 -1.67 3.62 -0.06
C GLY A 35 -0.51 4.60 -0.23
N GLU A 36 -0.01 5.18 0.86
CA GLU A 36 1.19 6.02 0.86
C GLU A 36 2.43 5.23 0.47
N LYS A 37 2.65 4.06 1.08
CA LYS A 37 3.78 3.19 0.70
C LYS A 37 3.76 2.81 -0.78
N GLN A 38 2.58 2.56 -1.35
CA GLN A 38 2.44 2.23 -2.76
C GLN A 38 2.74 3.42 -3.67
N ARG A 39 2.26 4.62 -3.31
CA ARG A 39 2.58 5.86 -4.02
C ARG A 39 4.08 6.14 -4.00
N ASP A 40 4.71 6.06 -2.83
CA ASP A 40 6.16 6.23 -2.69
C ASP A 40 6.93 5.23 -3.57
N LYS A 41 6.49 3.97 -3.60
CA LYS A 41 7.13 2.93 -4.43
C LYS A 41 6.99 3.24 -5.93
N GLN A 42 5.83 3.70 -6.36
CA GLN A 42 5.59 4.08 -7.75
C GLN A 42 6.43 5.30 -8.16
N GLU A 43 6.53 6.29 -7.29
CA GLU A 43 7.33 7.49 -7.54
C GLU A 43 8.81 7.16 -7.62
N ARG A 44 9.33 6.34 -6.69
CA ARG A 44 10.70 5.81 -6.78
C ARG A 44 10.94 5.06 -8.08
N ALA A 45 10.05 4.15 -8.47
CA ALA A 45 10.17 3.42 -9.73
C ALA A 45 10.07 4.33 -10.97
N ARG A 46 9.40 5.48 -10.88
CA ARG A 46 9.39 6.49 -11.94
C ARG A 46 10.74 7.20 -12.01
N VAL A 47 11.26 7.66 -10.87
CA VAL A 47 12.57 8.31 -10.78
C VAL A 47 13.68 7.37 -11.25
N ASP A 48 13.67 6.11 -10.81
CA ASP A 48 14.66 5.10 -11.22
C ASP A 48 14.65 4.86 -12.73
N ARG A 49 13.47 4.81 -13.36
CA ARG A 49 13.36 4.70 -14.82
C ARG A 49 13.88 5.94 -15.54
N LEU A 50 13.57 7.13 -15.03
CA LEU A 50 14.05 8.39 -15.59
C LEU A 50 15.58 8.52 -15.50
N THR A 51 16.17 8.07 -14.38
CA THR A 51 17.63 8.11 -14.20
C THR A 51 18.32 7.03 -15.00
N GLN A 52 17.77 5.80 -15.08
CA GLN A 52 18.30 4.74 -15.95
C GLN A 52 18.30 5.14 -17.43
N GLY A 53 17.21 5.72 -17.93
CA GLY A 53 17.16 6.21 -19.32
C GLY A 53 18.05 7.42 -19.60
N ARG A 54 18.58 8.08 -18.56
CA ARG A 54 19.49 9.23 -18.64
C ARG A 54 20.92 8.90 -18.21
N LYS A 55 21.23 7.64 -17.93
CA LYS A 55 22.63 7.24 -17.75
C LYS A 55 23.34 7.39 -19.09
N LEU A 56 24.13 8.46 -19.20
CA LEU A 56 25.22 8.52 -20.17
C LEU A 56 26.19 7.41 -19.76
N ASP A 57 26.37 6.43 -20.64
CA ASP A 57 27.40 5.42 -20.44
C ASP A 57 28.75 6.16 -20.45
N PRO A 58 29.56 6.10 -19.38
CA PRO A 58 30.84 6.80 -19.32
C PRO A 58 31.89 6.22 -20.31
N GLY A 59 31.48 5.37 -21.26
CA GLY A 59 32.33 4.79 -22.30
C GLY A 59 32.08 5.31 -23.72
N ALA A 60 31.26 6.35 -23.92
CA ALA A 60 30.98 6.91 -25.25
C ALA A 60 31.75 8.22 -25.55
N SER A 61 32.77 8.54 -24.76
CA SER A 61 33.63 9.71 -24.99
C SER A 61 35.10 9.37 -24.74
N GLU A 62 35.63 8.34 -25.39
CA GLU A 62 37.01 8.31 -25.91
C GLU A 62 36.98 7.50 -27.22
N ASP A 63 37.77 7.97 -28.19
CA ASP A 63 37.89 7.60 -29.62
C ASP A 63 36.87 8.18 -30.63
#